data_AF-A0A943URS5-F1
#
_entry.id   AF-A0A943URS5-F1
#
_cell.length_a   1.000
_cell.length_b   1.000
_cell.length_c   1.000
_cell.angle_alpha   90.00
_cell.angle_beta   90.00
_cell.angle_gamma   90.00
#
_symmetry.space_group_name_H-M   'P 1'
#
loop_
_entity.id
_entity.type
_entity.pdbx_description
1 polymer ?
#
loop_
_entity_poly.entity_id
_entity_poly.type
_entity_poly.pdbx_seq_one_letter_code
_entity_poly.pdbx_strand_id
1 'polypeptide(L)'
;MDFNQIFAIAVFIVAIVTIMSEKIHRTLVAIAGTVILLLAHVLSFDTAISHIDFNTLGVLFGMMLFVAVVRESGMFEFLAVKTAKLAKGDPWKIMVLFVLLTAVLSAVLDNVTTVLLIGPMTLTICKLLKINPIPFFMVEIMASNIGGTATLIGDPPNIMIGSAAGFTFADFIMYDTPVVIVILAAVIGVFYIMYGRKMKVSEEDRERVMNLVEYEQIHDKRLMTQSIVVLVLVVVGFMMHGALGVESSVIAISAAAILLLISGRDITKALVHVEWTTLAFFAGLFIIVGGLAETGTID
;
A
#
# COMPACT_ATOMS: atom_id res chain seq x y z
N MET A 1 25.27 3.97 29.72
CA MET A 1 24.00 3.31 29.37
C MET A 1 23.64 2.38 30.50
N ASP A 2 22.40 2.43 30.97
CA ASP A 2 21.92 1.48 31.98
C ASP A 2 21.62 0.10 31.36
N PHE A 3 21.34 -0.89 32.20
CA PHE A 3 21.05 -2.25 31.75
C PHE A 3 19.81 -2.29 30.83
N ASN A 4 18.78 -1.51 31.15
CA ASN A 4 17.52 -1.50 30.40
C ASN A 4 17.73 -0.90 29.00
N GLN A 5 18.51 0.17 28.87
CA GLN A 5 18.95 0.77 27.61
C GLN A 5 19.72 -0.24 26.75
N ILE A 6 20.75 -0.88 27.31
CA ILE A 6 21.56 -1.86 26.57
C ILE A 6 20.69 -3.04 26.12
N PHE A 7 19.80 -3.52 26.99
CA PHE A 7 18.90 -4.62 26.70
C PHE A 7 17.88 -4.26 25.60
N ALA A 8 17.24 -3.09 25.71
CA ALA A 8 16.28 -2.61 24.70
C ALA A 8 16.94 -2.47 23.32
N ILE A 9 18.15 -1.92 23.27
CA ILE A 9 18.93 -1.80 22.03
C ILE A 9 19.30 -3.17 21.47
N ALA A 10 19.73 -4.10 22.33
CA ALA A 10 20.04 -5.45 21.88
C ALA A 10 18.81 -6.13 21.26
N VAL A 11 17.64 -6.02 21.91
CA VAL A 11 16.38 -6.55 21.38
C VAL A 11 16.03 -5.90 20.04
N PHE A 12 16.12 -4.57 19.93
CA PHE A 12 15.86 -3.84 18.69
C PHE A 12 16.80 -4.26 17.56
N ILE A 13 18.12 -4.28 17.80
CA ILE A 13 19.11 -4.68 16.79
C ILE A 13 18.86 -6.12 16.33
N VAL A 14 18.64 -7.05 17.27
CA VAL A 14 18.34 -8.44 16.94
C VAL A 14 17.06 -8.54 16.11
N ALA A 15 16.01 -7.78 16.47
CA ALA A 15 14.77 -7.75 15.71
C ALA A 15 15.00 -7.26 14.28
N ILE A 16 15.68 -6.13 14.09
CA ILE A 16 15.97 -5.55 12.77
C ILE A 16 16.83 -6.50 11.93
N VAL A 17 17.92 -7.03 12.48
CA VAL A 17 18.80 -7.99 11.76
C VAL A 17 18.02 -9.24 11.35
N THR A 18 17.15 -9.74 12.23
CA THR A 18 16.34 -10.93 11.92
C THR A 18 15.30 -10.64 10.83
N ILE A 19 14.63 -9.48 10.89
CA ILE A 19 13.69 -9.02 9.85
C ILE A 19 14.43 -8.90 8.50
N MET A 20 15.59 -8.24 8.48
CA MET A 20 16.40 -8.07 7.27
C MET A 20 16.95 -9.39 6.71
N SER A 21 17.14 -10.40 7.56
CA SER A 21 17.58 -11.72 7.11
C SER A 21 16.51 -12.50 6.34
N GLU A 22 15.24 -12.09 6.44
CA GLU A 22 14.05 -12.75 5.88
C GLU A 22 13.88 -14.23 6.28
N LYS A 23 14.70 -14.75 7.23
CA LYS A 23 14.65 -16.15 7.68
C LYS A 23 13.46 -16.45 8.58
N ILE A 24 12.95 -15.44 9.28
CA ILE A 24 11.82 -15.54 10.21
C ILE A 24 10.78 -14.49 9.80
N HIS A 25 9.51 -14.85 9.88
CA HIS A 25 8.41 -13.94 9.54
C HIS A 25 8.46 -12.67 10.39
N ARG A 26 8.51 -11.49 9.75
CA ARG A 26 8.66 -10.19 10.42
C ARG A 26 7.70 -9.96 11.59
N THR A 27 6.44 -10.34 11.44
CA THR A 27 5.41 -10.25 12.49
C THR A 27 5.76 -11.07 13.73
N LEU A 28 6.30 -12.28 13.55
CA LEU A 28 6.71 -13.12 14.67
C LEU A 28 7.88 -12.48 15.42
N VAL A 29 8.84 -11.90 14.69
CA VAL A 29 9.96 -11.17 15.29
C VAL A 29 9.47 -9.98 16.11
N ALA A 30 8.53 -9.20 15.59
CA ALA A 30 7.95 -8.04 16.28
C ALA A 30 7.20 -8.44 17.57
N ILE A 31 6.39 -9.50 17.51
CA ILE A 31 5.68 -10.03 18.68
C ILE A 31 6.67 -10.60 19.71
N ALA A 32 7.67 -11.37 19.27
CA ALA A 32 8.67 -11.93 20.15
C ALA A 32 9.49 -10.84 20.87
N GLY A 33 9.94 -9.82 20.14
CA GLY A 33 10.66 -8.68 20.71
C GLY A 33 9.80 -7.93 21.75
N THR A 34 8.52 -7.71 21.45
CA THR A 34 7.54 -7.14 22.40
C THR A 34 7.45 -7.97 23.69
N VAL A 35 7.24 -9.28 23.57
CA VAL A 35 7.13 -10.18 24.73
C VAL A 35 8.42 -10.19 25.53
N ILE A 36 9.59 -10.18 24.88
CA ILE A 36 10.89 -10.15 25.56
C ILE A 36 11.05 -8.86 26.41
N LEU A 37 10.68 -7.69 25.87
CA LEU A 37 10.75 -6.42 26.61
C LEU A 37 9.82 -6.39 27.82
N LEU A 38 8.61 -6.95 27.68
CA LEU A 38 7.63 -7.05 28.78
C LEU A 38 8.11 -8.02 29.86
N LEU A 39 8.57 -9.22 29.49
CA LEU A 39 9.06 -10.21 30.45
C LEU A 39 10.33 -9.73 31.17
N ALA A 40 11.18 -8.97 30.50
CA ALA A 40 12.36 -8.34 31.08
C ALA A 40 12.02 -7.11 31.96
N HIS A 41 10.73 -6.72 32.06
CA HIS A 41 10.28 -5.53 32.78
C HIS A 41 10.95 -4.22 32.32
N VAL A 42 11.41 -4.18 31.08
CA VAL A 42 11.89 -2.94 30.45
C VAL A 42 10.72 -2.00 30.17
N LEU A 43 9.57 -2.58 29.81
CA LEU A 43 8.30 -1.87 29.67
C LEU A 43 7.25 -2.52 30.57
N SER A 44 6.38 -1.69 31.15
CA SER A 44 5.12 -2.16 31.71
C SER A 44 4.13 -2.47 30.58
N PHE A 45 3.10 -3.27 30.87
CA PHE A 45 2.04 -3.55 29.89
C PHE A 45 1.34 -2.26 29.45
N ASP A 46 0.98 -1.37 30.39
CA ASP A 46 0.31 -0.11 30.09
C ASP A 46 1.20 0.82 29.25
N THR A 47 2.50 0.92 29.60
CA THR A 47 3.48 1.70 28.82
C THR A 47 3.62 1.15 27.41
N ALA A 48 3.74 -0.18 27.26
CA ALA A 48 3.83 -0.80 25.93
C ALA A 48 2.60 -0.48 25.07
N ILE A 49 1.39 -0.64 25.61
CA ILE A 49 0.16 -0.30 24.88
C ILE A 49 0.11 1.19 24.53
N SER A 50 0.60 2.07 25.40
CA SER A 50 0.62 3.53 25.15
C SER A 50 1.52 3.94 23.97
N HIS A 51 2.53 3.12 23.64
CA HIS A 51 3.39 3.36 22.48
C HIS A 51 2.78 2.91 21.15
N ILE A 52 1.68 2.15 21.17
CA ILE A 52 0.99 1.74 19.94
C ILE A 52 0.30 2.95 19.31
N ASP A 53 0.69 3.30 18.10
CA ASP A 53 -0.02 4.31 17.32
C ASP A 53 -1.30 3.71 16.70
N PHE A 54 -2.41 3.90 17.42
CA PHE A 54 -3.75 3.51 16.97
C PHE A 54 -4.27 4.30 15.78
N ASN A 55 -3.74 5.50 15.52
CA ASN A 55 -4.07 6.24 14.31
C ASN A 55 -3.52 5.50 13.10
N THR A 56 -2.24 5.14 13.14
CA THR A 56 -1.60 4.35 12.09
C THR A 56 -2.31 3.01 11.87
N LEU A 57 -2.57 2.24 12.94
CA LEU A 57 -3.29 0.97 12.81
C LEU A 57 -4.72 1.13 12.29
N GLY A 58 -5.43 2.18 12.71
CA GLY A 58 -6.79 2.48 12.27
C GLY A 58 -6.87 2.87 10.79
N VAL A 59 -5.91 3.66 10.30
CA VAL A 59 -5.79 3.97 8.86
C VAL A 59 -5.57 2.70 8.06
N LEU A 60 -4.59 1.88 8.43
CA LEU A 60 -4.29 0.62 7.74
C LEU A 60 -5.50 -0.30 7.70
N PHE A 61 -6.14 -0.52 8.85
CA PHE A 61 -7.33 -1.35 8.96
C PHE A 61 -8.49 -0.84 8.10
N GLY A 62 -8.79 0.47 8.18
CA GLY A 62 -9.86 1.09 7.41
C GLY A 62 -9.61 0.97 5.89
N MET A 63 -8.40 1.26 5.43
CA MET A 63 -8.05 1.17 4.01
C MET A 63 -8.06 -0.28 3.50
N MET A 64 -7.54 -1.24 4.27
CA MET A 64 -7.59 -2.66 3.89
C MET A 64 -9.04 -3.16 3.76
N LEU A 65 -9.91 -2.80 4.70
CA LEU A 65 -11.35 -3.12 4.62
C LEU A 65 -12.02 -2.46 3.42
N PHE A 66 -11.74 -1.17 3.19
CA PHE A 66 -12.28 -0.45 2.06
C PHE A 66 -11.89 -1.14 0.74
N VAL A 67 -10.60 -1.43 0.54
CA VAL A 67 -10.14 -2.07 -0.70
C VAL A 67 -10.67 -3.49 -0.85
N ALA A 68 -10.81 -4.24 0.25
CA ALA A 68 -11.42 -5.57 0.24
C ALA A 68 -12.84 -5.57 -0.33
N VAL A 69 -13.60 -4.49 -0.13
CA VAL A 69 -14.94 -4.32 -0.74
C VAL A 69 -14.84 -3.82 -2.17
N VAL A 70 -13.99 -2.80 -2.43
CA VAL A 70 -13.85 -2.20 -3.77
C VAL A 70 -13.46 -3.23 -4.82
N ARG A 71 -12.54 -4.15 -4.49
CA ARG A 71 -12.07 -5.19 -5.42
C ARG A 71 -13.19 -6.10 -5.92
N GLU A 72 -14.26 -6.31 -5.14
CA GLU A 72 -15.38 -7.15 -5.57
C GLU A 72 -16.16 -6.54 -6.75
N SER A 73 -16.00 -5.24 -7.01
CA SER A 73 -16.65 -4.57 -8.15
C SER A 73 -16.01 -4.88 -9.50
N GLY A 74 -14.77 -5.38 -9.52
CA GLY A 74 -13.97 -5.53 -10.74
C GLY A 74 -13.38 -4.21 -11.28
N MET A 75 -13.36 -3.15 -10.46
CA MET A 75 -12.88 -1.83 -10.85
C MET A 75 -11.43 -1.83 -11.33
N PHE A 76 -10.55 -2.57 -10.66
CA PHE A 76 -9.13 -2.59 -10.97
C PHE A 76 -8.84 -3.33 -12.28
N GLU A 77 -9.52 -4.45 -12.49
CA GLU A 77 -9.46 -5.26 -13.69
C GLU A 77 -9.97 -4.46 -14.90
N PHE A 78 -11.09 -3.75 -14.73
CA PHE A 78 -11.61 -2.82 -15.73
C PHE A 78 -10.57 -1.75 -16.11
N LEU A 79 -9.94 -1.10 -15.13
CA LEU A 79 -8.93 -0.06 -15.37
C LEU A 79 -7.71 -0.61 -16.10
N ALA A 80 -7.25 -1.82 -15.74
CA ALA A 80 -6.11 -2.47 -16.40
C ALA A 80 -6.41 -2.81 -17.86
N VAL A 81 -7.58 -3.40 -18.17
CA VAL A 81 -7.96 -3.66 -19.57
C VAL A 81 -8.10 -2.36 -20.36
N LYS A 82 -8.76 -1.36 -19.78
CA LYS A 82 -8.99 -0.07 -20.43
C LYS A 82 -7.67 0.65 -20.76
N THR A 83 -6.71 0.64 -19.84
CA THR A 83 -5.38 1.23 -20.06
C THR A 83 -4.59 0.44 -21.10
N ALA A 84 -4.66 -0.90 -21.10
CA ALA A 84 -4.02 -1.71 -22.12
C ALA A 84 -4.56 -1.44 -23.54
N LYS A 85 -5.88 -1.26 -23.67
CA LYS A 85 -6.52 -0.89 -24.94
C LYS A 85 -6.18 0.53 -25.38
N LEU A 86 -6.05 1.47 -24.44
CA LEU A 86 -5.62 2.84 -24.74
C LEU A 86 -4.21 2.87 -25.37
N ALA A 87 -3.34 1.95 -24.96
CA ALA A 87 -2.02 1.75 -25.55
C ALA A 87 -2.06 1.04 -26.93
N LYS A 88 -3.23 0.64 -27.42
CA LYS A 88 -3.42 -0.05 -28.71
C LYS A 88 -2.60 -1.34 -28.85
N GLY A 89 -2.44 -2.09 -27.75
CA GLY A 89 -1.64 -3.32 -27.75
C GLY A 89 -0.12 -3.10 -27.81
N ASP A 90 0.37 -1.86 -27.84
CA ASP A 90 1.81 -1.59 -27.87
C ASP A 90 2.45 -1.89 -26.50
N PRO A 91 3.37 -2.87 -26.39
CA PRO A 91 3.86 -3.35 -25.10
C PRO A 91 4.56 -2.27 -24.27
N TRP A 92 5.32 -1.39 -24.94
CA TRP A 92 6.01 -0.29 -24.27
C TRP A 92 5.01 0.70 -23.69
N LYS A 93 4.01 1.13 -24.48
CA LYS A 93 2.96 2.03 -24.00
C LYS A 93 2.12 1.39 -22.89
N ILE A 94 1.81 0.10 -22.99
CA ILE A 94 1.12 -0.64 -21.93
C ILE A 94 1.93 -0.57 -20.65
N MET A 95 3.23 -0.87 -20.70
CA MET A 95 4.08 -0.82 -19.51
C MET A 95 4.09 0.56 -18.88
N VAL A 96 4.21 1.63 -19.68
CA VAL A 96 4.15 3.01 -19.17
C VAL A 96 2.79 3.31 -18.53
N LEU A 97 1.69 2.94 -19.18
CA LEU A 97 0.35 3.18 -18.63
C LEU A 97 0.10 2.36 -17.35
N PHE A 98 0.62 1.14 -17.27
CA PHE A 98 0.54 0.33 -16.06
C PHE A 98 1.38 0.92 -14.94
N VAL A 99 2.60 1.40 -15.21
CA VAL A 99 3.41 2.14 -14.23
C VAL A 99 2.65 3.35 -13.68
N LEU A 100 2.04 4.15 -14.55
CA LEU A 100 1.28 5.33 -14.14
C LEU A 100 0.02 4.95 -13.36
N LEU A 101 -0.72 3.93 -13.82
CA LEU A 101 -1.90 3.42 -13.12
C LEU A 101 -1.51 2.90 -11.73
N THR A 102 -0.47 2.07 -11.64
CA THR A 102 0.06 1.52 -10.40
C THR A 102 0.48 2.63 -9.45
N ALA A 103 1.24 3.63 -9.91
CA ALA A 103 1.69 4.73 -9.06
C ALA A 103 0.52 5.55 -8.50
N VAL A 104 -0.50 5.85 -9.33
CA VAL A 104 -1.68 6.60 -8.90
C VAL A 104 -2.54 5.78 -7.93
N LEU A 105 -2.71 4.49 -8.19
CA LEU A 105 -3.46 3.62 -7.27
C LEU A 105 -2.73 3.45 -5.94
N SER A 106 -1.41 3.24 -5.96
CA SER A 106 -0.59 3.13 -4.74
C SER A 106 -0.52 4.43 -3.95
N ALA A 107 -0.70 5.58 -4.59
CA ALA A 107 -0.81 6.86 -3.87
C ALA A 107 -2.06 6.94 -2.98
N VAL A 108 -3.03 6.04 -3.14
CA VAL A 108 -4.27 6.02 -2.34
C VAL A 108 -4.49 4.69 -1.62
N LEU A 109 -3.89 3.62 -2.12
CA LEU A 109 -4.01 2.26 -1.62
C LEU A 109 -2.64 1.76 -1.16
N ASP A 110 -2.60 0.74 -0.30
CA ASP A 110 -1.31 0.17 0.08
C ASP A 110 -0.61 -0.55 -1.10
N ASN A 111 0.71 -0.57 -1.01
CA ASN A 111 1.60 -1.05 -2.08
C ASN A 111 1.36 -2.51 -2.46
N VAL A 112 1.19 -3.39 -1.45
CA VAL A 112 1.02 -4.83 -1.65
C VAL A 112 -0.30 -5.09 -2.36
N THR A 113 -1.38 -4.50 -1.86
CA THR A 113 -2.71 -4.62 -2.44
C THR A 113 -2.73 -4.12 -3.89
N THR A 114 -2.11 -2.98 -4.18
CA THR A 114 -2.05 -2.44 -5.55
C THR A 114 -1.41 -3.42 -6.54
N VAL A 115 -0.26 -4.00 -6.18
CA VAL A 115 0.43 -4.98 -7.02
C VAL A 115 -0.37 -6.28 -7.16
N LEU A 116 -1.02 -6.74 -6.09
CA LEU A 116 -1.85 -7.96 -6.12
C LEU A 116 -3.12 -7.79 -6.96
N LEU A 117 -3.64 -6.57 -7.08
CA LEU A 117 -4.82 -6.28 -7.89
C LEU A 117 -4.48 -6.12 -9.38
N ILE A 118 -3.39 -5.43 -9.70
CA ILE A 118 -2.96 -5.22 -11.09
C ILE A 118 -2.28 -6.47 -11.65
N GLY A 119 -1.55 -7.21 -10.81
CA GLY A 119 -0.74 -8.36 -11.21
C GLY A 119 -1.42 -9.43 -12.06
N PRO A 120 -2.63 -9.92 -11.70
CA PRO A 120 -3.38 -10.86 -12.53
C PRO A 120 -3.63 -10.34 -13.94
N MET A 121 -3.91 -9.04 -14.07
CA MET A 121 -4.13 -8.39 -15.35
C MET A 121 -2.83 -8.18 -16.12
N THR A 122 -1.76 -7.77 -15.45
CA THR A 122 -0.43 -7.70 -16.05
C THR A 122 -0.02 -9.04 -16.63
N LEU A 123 -0.19 -10.12 -15.87
CA LEU A 123 0.10 -11.47 -16.35
C LEU A 123 -0.77 -11.84 -17.56
N THR A 124 -2.06 -11.50 -17.53
CA THR A 124 -2.99 -11.79 -18.63
C THR A 124 -2.61 -11.04 -19.90
N ILE A 125 -2.33 -9.74 -19.81
CA ILE A 125 -1.93 -8.92 -20.95
C ILE A 125 -0.58 -9.39 -21.52
N CYS A 126 0.40 -9.68 -20.67
CA CYS A 126 1.68 -10.21 -21.13
C CYS A 126 1.54 -11.56 -21.83
N LYS A 127 0.65 -12.44 -21.35
CA LYS A 127 0.34 -13.73 -22.01
C LYS A 127 -0.31 -13.53 -23.38
N LEU A 128 -1.26 -12.61 -23.51
CA LEU A 128 -1.91 -12.29 -24.79
C LEU A 128 -0.90 -11.73 -25.81
N LEU A 129 0.03 -10.90 -25.35
CA LEU A 129 1.11 -10.32 -26.15
C LEU A 129 2.30 -11.28 -26.37
N LYS A 130 2.29 -12.47 -25.76
CA LYS A 130 3.39 -13.45 -25.75
C LYS A 130 4.74 -12.86 -25.32
N ILE A 131 4.74 -11.98 -24.32
CA ILE A 131 5.94 -11.36 -23.77
C ILE A 131 6.23 -11.85 -22.35
N ASN A 132 7.49 -11.75 -21.93
CA ASN A 132 7.88 -12.07 -20.57
C ASN A 132 7.27 -11.04 -19.59
N PRO A 133 6.48 -11.45 -18.59
CA PRO A 133 5.87 -10.53 -17.63
C PRO A 133 6.84 -9.98 -16.58
N ILE A 134 8.02 -10.58 -16.40
CA ILE A 134 8.97 -10.20 -15.34
C ILE A 134 9.32 -8.70 -15.37
N PRO A 135 9.68 -8.08 -16.51
CA PRO A 135 9.98 -6.64 -16.54
C PRO A 135 8.79 -5.75 -16.16
N PHE A 136 7.56 -6.17 -16.47
CA PHE A 136 6.35 -5.44 -16.10
C PHE A 136 6.17 -5.47 -14.59
N PHE A 137 6.24 -6.65 -13.98
CA PHE A 137 6.15 -6.78 -12.52
C PHE A 137 7.26 -6.01 -11.81
N MET A 138 8.50 -6.06 -12.31
CA MET A 138 9.61 -5.30 -11.71
C MET A 138 9.31 -3.80 -11.68
N VAL A 139 8.90 -3.23 -12.82
CA VAL A 139 8.63 -1.79 -12.88
C VAL A 139 7.35 -1.42 -12.14
N GLU A 140 6.33 -2.27 -12.10
CA GLU A 140 5.11 -2.06 -11.33
C GLU A 140 5.37 -2.09 -9.83
N ILE A 141 6.17 -3.03 -9.33
CA ILE A 141 6.56 -3.07 -7.91
C ILE A 141 7.33 -1.79 -7.54
N MET A 142 8.27 -1.36 -8.39
CA MET A 142 8.97 -0.10 -8.18
C MET A 142 8.00 1.10 -8.21
N ALA A 143 7.11 1.16 -9.21
CA ALA A 143 6.13 2.22 -9.36
C ALA A 143 5.11 2.27 -8.21
N SER A 144 4.75 1.11 -7.64
CA SER A 144 3.90 0.99 -6.46
C SER A 144 4.57 1.65 -5.26
N ASN A 145 5.81 1.27 -4.95
CA ASN A 145 6.56 1.90 -3.85
C ASN A 145 6.77 3.41 -4.08
N ILE A 146 7.18 3.81 -5.28
CA ILE A 146 7.42 5.22 -5.62
C ILE A 146 6.11 6.02 -5.57
N GLY A 147 5.01 5.50 -6.12
CA GLY A 147 3.70 6.15 -6.08
C GLY A 147 3.14 6.24 -4.66
N GLY A 148 3.28 5.18 -3.87
CA GLY A 148 2.83 5.13 -2.47
C GLY A 148 3.55 6.16 -1.60
N THR A 149 4.82 6.45 -1.89
CA THR A 149 5.54 7.52 -1.18
C THR A 149 4.96 8.92 -1.39
N ALA A 150 4.15 9.15 -2.43
CA ALA A 150 3.62 10.49 -2.75
C ALA A 150 2.62 11.04 -1.72
N THR A 151 2.02 10.17 -0.90
CA THR A 151 0.96 10.54 0.03
C THR A 151 1.18 9.93 1.41
N LEU A 152 0.52 10.52 2.40
CA LEU A 152 0.57 10.05 3.78
C LEU A 152 0.10 8.58 3.93
N ILE A 153 -0.83 8.12 3.11
CA ILE A 153 -1.52 6.83 3.29
C ILE A 153 -0.98 5.69 2.42
N GLY A 154 -0.18 6.00 1.39
CA GLY A 154 0.25 4.99 0.41
C GLY A 154 1.16 3.92 1.00
N ASP A 155 1.88 4.23 2.08
CA ASP A 155 2.74 3.26 2.77
C ASP A 155 2.75 3.51 4.30
N PRO A 156 2.68 2.47 5.15
CA PRO A 156 2.79 2.62 6.59
C PRO A 156 3.94 3.51 7.14
N PRO A 157 5.19 3.47 6.61
CA PRO A 157 6.25 4.37 7.03
C PRO A 157 5.88 5.84 6.87
N ASN A 158 5.12 6.20 5.82
CA ASN A 158 4.64 7.57 5.62
C ASN A 158 3.65 7.97 6.72
N ILE A 159 2.74 7.07 7.08
CA ILE A 159 1.80 7.31 8.18
C ILE A 159 2.57 7.51 9.49
N MET A 160 3.57 6.68 9.76
CA MET A 160 4.43 6.81 10.95
C MET A 160 5.17 8.16 10.99
N ILE A 161 5.77 8.58 9.87
CA ILE A 161 6.46 9.86 9.74
C ILE A 161 5.48 11.02 9.92
N GLY A 162 4.31 10.97 9.27
CA GLY A 162 3.32 12.02 9.37
C GLY A 162 2.71 12.14 10.76
N SER A 163 2.44 11.02 11.43
CA SER A 163 1.98 10.97 12.82
C SER A 163 3.02 11.56 13.78
N ALA A 164 4.29 11.17 13.65
CA ALA A 164 5.37 11.65 14.51
C ALA A 164 5.76 13.12 14.26
N ALA A 165 5.77 13.56 13.00
CA ALA A 165 6.13 14.93 12.62
C ALA A 165 4.94 15.91 12.60
N GLY A 166 3.71 15.42 12.80
CA GLY A 166 2.49 16.22 12.67
C GLY A 166 2.20 16.69 11.24
N PHE A 167 2.70 15.98 10.22
CA PHE A 167 2.44 16.32 8.83
C PHE A 167 1.04 15.88 8.38
N THR A 168 0.40 16.76 7.63
CA THR A 168 -0.90 16.50 7.02
C THR A 168 -0.75 15.77 5.68
N PHE A 169 -1.87 15.24 5.16
CA PHE A 169 -1.89 14.63 3.83
C PHE A 169 -1.45 15.62 2.73
N ALA A 170 -1.78 16.91 2.89
CA ALA A 170 -1.41 17.96 1.95
C ALA A 170 0.10 18.24 1.94
N ASP A 171 0.77 18.10 3.10
CA ASP A 171 2.22 18.29 3.21
C ASP A 171 2.97 17.23 2.38
N PHE A 172 2.60 15.96 2.50
CA PHE A 172 3.17 14.88 1.69
C PHE A 172 2.99 15.14 0.19
N ILE A 173 1.80 15.56 -0.24
CA ILE A 173 1.58 15.90 -1.65
C ILE A 173 2.50 17.04 -2.08
N MET A 174 2.66 18.07 -1.26
CA MET A 174 3.47 19.24 -1.60
C MET A 174 4.96 18.91 -1.70
N TYR A 175 5.49 18.11 -0.77
CA TYR A 175 6.92 17.81 -0.69
C TYR A 175 7.34 16.60 -1.52
N ASP A 176 6.61 15.49 -1.46
CA ASP A 176 7.03 14.22 -2.06
C ASP A 176 6.56 14.05 -3.51
N THR A 177 5.36 14.55 -3.88
CA THR A 177 4.85 14.36 -5.25
C THR A 177 5.79 14.90 -6.34
N PRO A 178 6.42 16.08 -6.20
CA PRO A 178 7.40 16.55 -7.19
C PRO A 178 8.59 15.59 -7.35
N VAL A 179 9.08 15.04 -6.24
CA VAL A 179 10.20 14.08 -6.23
C VAL A 179 9.76 12.75 -6.86
N VAL A 180 8.58 12.26 -6.51
CA VAL A 180 7.96 11.05 -7.08
C VAL A 180 7.84 11.16 -8.60
N ILE A 181 7.42 12.31 -9.15
CA ILE A 181 7.33 12.52 -10.61
C ILE A 181 8.71 12.37 -11.26
N VAL A 182 9.75 12.97 -10.67
CA VAL A 182 11.13 12.88 -11.19
C VAL A 182 11.64 11.43 -11.14
N ILE A 183 11.41 10.72 -10.04
CA ILE A 183 11.84 9.33 -9.87
C ILE A 183 11.09 8.41 -10.84
N LEU A 184 9.77 8.56 -11.00
CA LEU A 184 8.98 7.80 -11.97
C LEU A 184 9.49 8.02 -13.40
N ALA A 185 9.77 9.28 -13.77
CA ALA A 185 10.34 9.59 -15.08
C ALA A 185 11.71 8.91 -15.29
N ALA A 186 12.57 8.92 -14.27
CA ALA A 186 13.86 8.25 -14.31
C ALA A 186 13.71 6.72 -14.46
N VAL A 187 12.82 6.09 -13.68
CA VAL A 187 12.55 4.66 -13.74
C VAL A 187 11.99 4.26 -15.11
N ILE A 188 11.01 5.00 -15.65
CA ILE A 188 10.50 4.79 -17.00
C ILE A 188 11.65 4.91 -18.03
N GLY A 189 12.50 5.93 -17.90
CA GLY A 189 13.67 6.11 -18.77
C GLY A 189 14.65 4.92 -18.75
N VAL A 190 14.97 4.40 -17.57
CA VAL A 190 15.84 3.22 -17.40
C VAL A 190 15.20 1.98 -18.04
N PHE A 191 13.92 1.73 -17.77
CA PHE A 191 13.20 0.58 -18.35
C PHE A 191 13.03 0.69 -19.86
N TYR A 192 12.94 1.91 -20.41
CA TYR A 192 12.97 2.14 -21.85
C TYR A 192 14.25 1.63 -22.49
N ILE A 193 15.39 1.98 -21.90
CA ILE A 193 16.71 1.61 -22.40
C ILE A 193 16.95 0.11 -22.25
N MET A 194 16.59 -0.47 -21.10
CA MET A 194 16.85 -1.88 -20.80
C MET A 194 15.93 -2.84 -21.59
N TYR A 195 14.62 -2.54 -21.62
CA TYR A 195 13.59 -3.44 -22.12
C TYR A 195 12.78 -2.84 -23.27
N GLY A 196 12.35 -1.58 -23.17
CA GLY A 196 11.40 -0.96 -24.11
C GLY A 196 11.82 -1.03 -25.58
N ARG A 197 13.10 -0.79 -25.87
CA ARG A 197 13.66 -0.85 -27.25
C ARG A 197 13.59 -2.24 -27.90
N LYS A 198 13.43 -3.29 -27.09
CA LYS A 198 13.46 -4.70 -27.53
C LYS A 198 12.08 -5.32 -27.63
N MET A 199 11.03 -4.63 -27.17
CA MET A 199 9.67 -5.14 -27.22
C MET A 199 9.10 -5.00 -28.63
N LYS A 200 8.94 -6.13 -29.32
CA LYS A 200 8.23 -6.23 -30.59
C LYS A 200 7.17 -7.31 -30.46
N VAL A 201 5.96 -7.00 -30.90
CA VAL A 201 4.81 -7.91 -30.83
C VAL A 201 4.11 -7.89 -32.18
N SER A 202 3.54 -9.04 -32.57
CA SER A 202 2.82 -9.19 -33.84
C SER A 202 1.50 -8.42 -33.81
N GLU A 203 0.98 -8.02 -34.98
CA GLU A 203 -0.33 -7.36 -35.05
C GLU A 203 -1.46 -8.28 -34.56
N GLU A 204 -1.36 -9.59 -34.79
CA GLU A 204 -2.32 -10.58 -34.27
C GLU A 204 -2.37 -10.56 -32.73
N ASP A 205 -1.22 -10.52 -32.08
CA ASP A 205 -1.15 -10.49 -30.60
C ASP A 205 -1.64 -9.14 -30.05
N ARG A 206 -1.46 -8.03 -30.79
CA ARG A 206 -2.06 -6.72 -30.46
C ARG A 206 -3.59 -6.76 -30.56
N GLU A 207 -4.12 -7.37 -31.62
CA GLU A 207 -5.56 -7.54 -31.82
C GLU A 207 -6.20 -8.34 -30.68
N ARG A 208 -5.51 -9.38 -30.15
CA ARG A 208 -6.00 -10.14 -28.99
C ARG A 208 -6.26 -9.25 -27.76
N VAL A 209 -5.39 -8.27 -27.50
CA VAL A 209 -5.60 -7.29 -26.43
C VAL A 209 -6.75 -6.34 -26.78
N MET A 210 -6.86 -5.92 -28.03
CA MET A 210 -7.93 -5.02 -28.47
C MET A 210 -9.32 -5.68 -28.44
N ASN A 211 -9.37 -7.00 -28.62
CA ASN A 211 -10.58 -7.81 -28.55
C ASN A 211 -11.08 -8.06 -27.12
N LEU A 212 -10.30 -7.69 -26.10
CA LEU A 212 -10.80 -7.71 -24.73
C LEU A 212 -11.96 -6.72 -24.58
N VAL A 213 -13.00 -7.16 -23.88
CA VAL A 213 -14.15 -6.33 -23.53
C VAL A 213 -13.96 -5.86 -22.10
N GLU A 214 -13.59 -4.58 -21.92
CA GLU A 214 -13.31 -4.02 -20.60
C GLU A 214 -14.52 -4.12 -19.64
N TYR A 215 -15.74 -3.97 -20.17
CA TYR A 215 -16.97 -3.98 -19.37
C TYR A 215 -17.31 -5.36 -18.81
N GLU A 216 -16.76 -6.44 -19.37
CA GLU A 216 -16.93 -7.80 -18.83
C GLU A 216 -16.17 -7.99 -17.52
N GLN A 217 -15.17 -7.14 -17.25
CA GLN A 217 -14.43 -7.16 -15.98
C GLN A 217 -15.22 -6.54 -14.83
N ILE A 218 -16.28 -5.77 -15.13
CA ILE A 218 -17.12 -5.16 -14.08
C ILE A 218 -18.10 -6.21 -13.57
N HIS A 219 -17.85 -6.72 -12.37
CA HIS A 219 -18.71 -7.70 -11.73
C HIS A 219 -19.96 -7.08 -11.10
N ASP A 220 -19.85 -5.84 -10.59
CA ASP A 220 -20.96 -5.13 -9.95
C ASP A 220 -20.87 -3.62 -10.21
N LYS A 221 -21.70 -3.13 -11.14
CA LYS A 221 -21.73 -1.72 -11.55
C LYS A 221 -22.17 -0.77 -10.41
N ARG A 222 -23.09 -1.23 -9.56
CA ARG A 222 -23.57 -0.43 -8.43
C ARG A 222 -22.43 -0.28 -7.42
N LEU A 223 -21.77 -1.38 -7.08
CA LEU A 223 -20.62 -1.36 -6.18
C LEU A 223 -19.45 -0.56 -6.76
N MET A 224 -19.20 -0.64 -8.06
CA MET A 224 -18.16 0.16 -8.73
C MET A 224 -18.44 1.66 -8.56
N THR A 225 -19.68 2.09 -8.80
CA THR A 225 -20.06 3.51 -8.66
C THR A 225 -19.95 3.96 -7.20
N GLN A 226 -20.44 3.15 -6.25
CA GLN A 226 -20.31 3.41 -4.82
C GLN A 226 -18.84 3.52 -4.40
N SER A 227 -18.00 2.59 -4.86
CA SER A 227 -16.57 2.56 -4.61
C SER A 227 -15.88 3.83 -5.11
N ILE A 228 -16.16 4.27 -6.33
CA ILE A 228 -15.57 5.50 -6.90
C ILE A 228 -16.01 6.73 -6.10
N VAL A 229 -17.30 6.84 -5.75
CA VAL A 229 -17.81 7.96 -4.96
C VAL A 229 -17.15 7.99 -3.58
N VAL A 230 -17.08 6.86 -2.88
CA VAL A 230 -16.45 6.79 -1.56
C VAL A 230 -14.94 7.02 -1.66
N LEU A 231 -14.26 6.54 -2.70
CA LEU A 231 -12.84 6.81 -2.94
C LEU A 231 -12.57 8.32 -3.06
N VAL A 232 -13.40 9.04 -3.82
CA VAL A 232 -13.29 10.51 -3.93
C VAL A 232 -13.52 11.18 -2.58
N LEU A 233 -14.55 10.74 -1.83
CA LEU A 233 -14.82 11.25 -0.48
C LEU A 233 -13.68 10.98 0.50
N VAL A 234 -13.02 9.82 0.40
CA VAL A 234 -11.84 9.46 1.20
C VAL A 234 -10.68 10.40 0.92
N VAL A 235 -10.35 10.61 -0.36
CA VAL A 235 -9.26 11.53 -0.75
C VAL A 235 -9.54 12.95 -0.26
N VAL A 236 -10.78 13.44 -0.44
CA VAL A 236 -11.18 14.75 0.08
C VAL A 236 -11.13 14.79 1.62
N GLY A 237 -11.60 13.74 2.28
CA GLY A 237 -11.54 13.60 3.73
C GLY A 237 -10.10 13.69 4.24
N PHE A 238 -9.18 12.95 3.65
CA PHE A 238 -7.75 13.03 3.99
C PHE A 238 -7.16 14.42 3.70
N MET A 239 -7.51 15.07 2.59
CA MET A 239 -7.05 16.44 2.34
C MET A 239 -7.54 17.43 3.41
N MET A 240 -8.71 17.18 4.01
CA MET A 240 -9.34 18.09 4.97
C MET A 240 -9.15 17.66 6.43
N HIS A 241 -8.49 16.54 6.72
CA HIS A 241 -8.42 15.95 8.07
C HIS A 241 -7.90 16.93 9.13
N GLY A 242 -6.82 17.66 8.81
CA GLY A 242 -6.22 18.65 9.70
C GLY A 242 -7.11 19.87 9.93
N ALA A 243 -7.90 20.28 8.92
CA ALA A 243 -8.85 21.38 9.05
C ALA A 243 -10.13 20.97 9.82
N LEU A 244 -10.49 19.69 9.74
CA LEU A 244 -11.64 19.10 10.45
C LEU A 244 -11.32 18.76 11.91
N GLY A 245 -10.04 18.75 12.30
CA GLY A 245 -9.61 18.34 13.64
C GLY A 245 -9.91 16.87 13.93
N VAL A 246 -9.92 16.02 12.89
CA VAL A 246 -10.17 14.58 13.00
C VAL A 246 -8.95 13.81 12.56
N GLU A 247 -8.70 12.68 13.23
CA GLU A 247 -7.59 11.81 12.86
C GLU A 247 -7.82 11.11 11.53
N SER A 248 -6.72 10.81 10.83
CA SER A 248 -6.75 10.09 9.54
C SER A 248 -7.43 8.72 9.66
N SER A 249 -7.26 8.04 10.79
CA SER A 249 -7.91 6.75 11.08
C SER A 249 -9.44 6.83 11.05
N VAL A 250 -10.02 7.94 11.54
CA VAL A 250 -11.46 8.15 11.58
C VAL A 250 -12.03 8.23 10.16
N ILE A 251 -11.32 8.90 9.24
CA ILE A 251 -11.70 8.99 7.83
C ILE A 251 -11.68 7.62 7.18
N ALA A 252 -10.58 6.87 7.34
CA ALA A 252 -10.41 5.55 6.74
C ALA A 252 -11.49 4.56 7.21
N ILE A 253 -11.71 4.47 8.53
CA ILE A 253 -12.70 3.56 9.11
C ILE A 253 -14.12 3.98 8.70
N SER A 254 -14.42 5.29 8.71
CA SER A 254 -15.73 5.80 8.28
C SER A 254 -16.02 5.45 6.82
N ALA A 255 -15.03 5.55 5.94
CA ALA A 255 -15.20 5.20 4.54
C ALA A 255 -15.45 3.71 4.33
N ALA A 256 -14.70 2.85 5.02
CA ALA A 256 -14.93 1.40 4.99
C ALA A 256 -16.33 1.06 5.51
N ALA A 257 -16.74 1.65 6.64
CA ALA A 257 -18.06 1.44 7.23
C ALA A 257 -19.19 1.92 6.30
N ILE A 258 -19.08 3.13 5.75
CA ILE A 258 -20.06 3.68 4.79
C ILE A 258 -20.16 2.77 3.57
N LEU A 259 -19.03 2.36 2.97
CA LEU A 259 -19.05 1.50 1.79
C LEU A 259 -19.68 0.14 2.09
N LEU A 260 -19.36 -0.49 3.22
CA LEU A 260 -19.97 -1.75 3.65
C LEU A 260 -21.49 -1.60 3.84
N LEU A 261 -21.95 -0.53 4.49
CA LEU A 261 -23.36 -0.27 4.73
C LEU A 261 -24.15 -0.05 3.43
N ILE A 262 -23.63 0.78 2.51
CA ILE A 262 -24.36 1.10 1.27
C ILE A 262 -24.29 -0.03 0.22
N SER A 263 -23.24 -0.84 0.25
CA SER A 263 -23.05 -1.98 -0.65
C SER A 263 -23.79 -3.24 -0.18
N GLY A 264 -24.06 -3.35 1.12
CA GLY A 264 -24.64 -4.55 1.73
C GLY A 264 -23.71 -5.77 1.67
N ARG A 265 -22.39 -5.55 1.53
CA ARG A 265 -21.41 -6.64 1.55
C ARG A 265 -21.19 -7.19 2.95
N ASP A 266 -20.86 -8.47 3.01
CA ASP A 266 -20.59 -9.18 4.27
C ASP A 266 -19.24 -8.73 4.83
N ILE A 267 -19.29 -8.08 6.00
CA ILE A 267 -18.09 -7.65 6.73
C ILE A 267 -17.15 -8.82 7.04
N THR A 268 -17.69 -10.03 7.26
CA THR A 268 -16.89 -11.22 7.56
C THR A 268 -15.97 -11.57 6.38
N LYS A 269 -16.47 -11.44 5.15
CA LYS A 269 -15.66 -11.65 3.95
C LYS A 269 -14.60 -10.56 3.78
N ALA A 270 -14.97 -9.30 4.05
CA ALA A 270 -14.02 -8.20 4.00
C ALA A 270 -12.88 -8.38 5.04
N LEU A 271 -13.20 -8.82 6.27
CA LEU A 271 -12.23 -9.06 7.34
C LEU A 271 -11.22 -10.18 7.02
N VAL A 272 -11.59 -11.14 6.18
CA VAL A 272 -10.66 -12.20 5.72
C VAL A 272 -9.56 -11.62 4.83
N HIS A 273 -9.83 -10.52 4.13
CA HIS A 273 -8.86 -9.85 3.27
C HIS A 273 -8.00 -8.81 3.99
N VAL A 274 -8.27 -8.54 5.27
CA VAL A 274 -7.41 -7.68 6.09
C VAL A 274 -6.09 -8.40 6.38
N GLU A 275 -4.98 -7.69 6.21
CA GLU A 275 -3.65 -8.22 6.51
C GLU A 275 -3.34 -8.13 8.01
N TRP A 276 -3.91 -9.05 8.80
CA TRP A 276 -3.69 -9.13 10.24
C TRP A 276 -2.21 -9.25 10.62
N THR A 277 -1.41 -9.89 9.77
CA THR A 277 0.05 -10.00 9.95
C THR A 277 0.75 -8.64 9.89
N THR A 278 0.28 -7.74 9.01
CA THR A 278 0.80 -6.37 8.87
C THR A 278 0.40 -5.53 10.07
N LEU A 279 -0.86 -5.58 10.51
CA LEU A 279 -1.32 -4.87 11.72
C LEU A 279 -0.55 -5.31 12.99
N ALA A 280 -0.41 -6.63 13.18
CA ALA A 280 0.33 -7.17 14.31
C ALA A 280 1.83 -6.83 14.26
N PHE A 281 2.41 -6.75 13.05
CA PHE A 281 3.79 -6.33 12.86
C PHE A 281 4.00 -4.88 13.32
N PHE A 282 3.14 -3.94 12.90
CA PHE A 282 3.25 -2.54 13.31
C PHE A 282 2.99 -2.36 14.80
N ALA A 283 1.99 -3.02 15.37
CA ALA A 283 1.74 -2.98 16.81
C ALA A 283 2.97 -3.43 17.61
N GLY A 284 3.61 -4.54 17.22
CA GLY A 284 4.83 -5.01 17.88
C GLY A 284 6.04 -4.11 17.63
N LEU A 285 6.19 -3.56 16.42
CA LEU A 285 7.27 -2.64 16.09
C LEU A 285 7.19 -1.35 16.91
N PHE A 286 5.99 -0.78 17.07
CA PHE A 286 5.76 0.39 17.92
C PHE A 286 6.17 0.14 19.37
N ILE A 287 5.89 -1.05 19.92
CA ILE A 287 6.33 -1.39 21.27
C ILE A 287 7.84 -1.53 21.36
N ILE A 288 8.48 -2.19 20.39
CA ILE A 288 9.95 -2.34 20.38
C ILE A 288 10.63 -0.97 20.32
N VAL A 289 10.15 -0.07 19.45
CA VAL A 289 10.66 1.30 19.34
C VAL A 289 10.35 2.10 20.61
N GLY A 290 9.15 1.96 21.17
CA GLY A 290 8.75 2.56 22.45
C GLY A 290 9.66 2.14 23.60
N GLY A 291 10.14 0.89 23.60
CA GLY A 291 11.16 0.42 24.56
C GLY A 291 12.47 1.19 24.50
N LEU A 292 12.86 1.68 23.32
CA LEU A 292 14.03 2.57 23.19
C LEU A 292 13.74 3.97 23.74
N ALA A 293 12.52 4.49 23.51
CA ALA A 293 12.12 5.80 23.99
C ALA A 293 12.00 5.83 25.54
N GLU A 294 11.33 4.83 26.12
CA GLU A 294 11.15 4.73 27.58
C GLU A 294 12.48 4.57 28.32
N THR A 295 13.46 3.90 27.69
CA THR A 295 14.80 3.78 28.26
C THR A 295 15.65 5.04 28.07
N GLY A 296 15.17 6.07 27.37
CA GLY A 296 15.92 7.29 27.07
C GLY A 296 17.06 7.05 26.07
N THR A 297 16.96 6.00 25.26
CA THR A 297 17.90 5.72 24.16
C THR A 297 17.64 6.65 22.97
N ILE A 298 16.37 6.94 22.72
CA ILE A 298 15.89 7.89 21.71
C ILE A 298 14.91 8.85 22.38
N ASP A 299 14.84 10.09 21.88
CA ASP A 299 13.88 11.10 22.34
C ASP A 299 12.45 10.79 21.86
#